data_AF-A0A1G1YRK2-F1
#
_entry.id   AF-A0A1G1YRK2-F1
#
_cell.length_a   1.000
_cell.length_b   1.000
_cell.length_c   1.000
_cell.angle_alpha   90.00
_cell.angle_beta   90.00
_cell.angle_gamma   90.00
#
_symmetry.space_group_name_H-M   'P 1'
#
loop_
_entity.id
_entity.type
_entity.pdbx_description
1 polymer ?
#
loop_
_entity_poly.entity_id
_entity_poly.type
_entity_poly.pdbx_seq_one_letter_code
_entity_poly.pdbx_strand_id
1 'polypeptide(L)'
;MLKITIFLLASALILAGCQNPIQPLVNVSETVNQAVGTEQQKQEARTTAIIRCQELCQETLSTDGQDFNLGPCLSNAIVADWVCDVAHSPRLAADDEPKNQCPDFRSGQASHYVEVDGNCNMIKAR
;
A
#
# COMPACT_ATOMS: atom_id res chain seq x y z
N MET A 1 -34.53 35.56 -51.18
CA MET A 1 -34.37 36.02 -49.78
C MET A 1 -34.07 34.88 -48.79
N LEU A 2 -34.61 33.68 -48.97
CA LEU A 2 -34.37 32.50 -48.10
C LEU A 2 -32.91 31.98 -48.05
N LYS A 3 -32.12 32.20 -49.11
CA LYS A 3 -30.72 31.75 -49.17
C LYS A 3 -29.75 32.61 -48.36
N ILE A 4 -30.08 33.89 -48.12
CA ILE A 4 -29.21 34.82 -47.38
C ILE A 4 -29.36 34.61 -45.87
N THR A 5 -30.57 34.27 -45.40
CA THR A 5 -30.84 33.95 -44.00
C THR A 5 -30.17 32.65 -43.52
N ILE A 6 -30.00 31.66 -44.40
CA ILE A 6 -29.30 30.40 -44.05
C ILE A 6 -27.80 30.64 -43.89
N PHE A 7 -27.21 31.54 -44.69
CA PHE A 7 -25.78 31.87 -44.59
C PHE A 7 -25.45 32.65 -43.31
N LEU A 8 -26.34 33.55 -42.87
CA LEU A 8 -26.17 34.31 -41.63
C LEU A 8 -26.33 33.45 -40.36
N LEU A 9 -27.22 32.43 -40.37
CA LEU A 9 -27.31 31.48 -39.26
C LEU A 9 -26.08 30.56 -39.18
N ALA A 10 -25.53 30.12 -40.31
CA ALA A 10 -24.34 29.26 -40.34
C ALA A 10 -23.09 29.98 -39.81
N SER A 11 -22.94 31.29 -40.05
CA SER A 11 -21.81 32.08 -39.52
C SER A 11 -21.88 32.32 -38.01
N ALA A 12 -23.08 32.32 -37.39
CA ALA A 12 -23.23 32.50 -35.96
C ALA A 12 -22.81 31.24 -35.15
N LEU A 13 -22.94 30.04 -35.72
CA LEU A 13 -22.52 28.80 -35.07
C LEU A 13 -20.99 28.57 -35.08
N ILE A 14 -20.25 29.20 -36.00
CA ILE A 14 -18.79 29.03 -36.09
C ILE A 14 -18.04 29.90 -35.06
N LEU A 15 -18.63 31.01 -34.60
CA LEU A 15 -18.04 31.89 -33.57
C LEU A 15 -18.29 31.42 -32.13
N ALA A 16 -19.15 30.42 -31.92
CA ALA A 16 -19.31 29.73 -30.64
C ALA A 16 -18.34 28.54 -30.48
N GLY A 17 -17.24 28.53 -31.24
CA GLY A 17 -16.14 27.59 -31.07
C GLY A 17 -15.67 27.57 -29.62
N CYS A 18 -15.65 26.37 -29.05
CA CYS A 18 -15.47 26.06 -27.63
C CYS A 18 -14.43 26.96 -26.92
N GLN A 19 -14.89 27.99 -26.22
CA GLN A 19 -14.10 28.67 -25.21
C GLN A 19 -14.12 27.82 -23.93
N ASN A 20 -13.47 26.65 -23.96
CA ASN A 20 -13.13 25.98 -22.71
C ASN A 20 -11.99 26.81 -22.09
N PRO A 21 -12.21 27.49 -20.95
CA PRO A 21 -11.11 28.17 -20.28
C PRO A 21 -10.07 27.11 -19.95
N ILE A 22 -8.85 27.26 -20.48
CA ILE A 22 -7.70 26.49 -20.05
C ILE A 22 -7.55 26.83 -18.57
N GLN A 23 -7.95 25.91 -17.69
CA GLN A 23 -7.70 26.07 -16.27
C GLN A 23 -6.18 26.13 -16.12
N PRO A 24 -5.62 27.17 -15.49
CA PRO A 24 -4.19 27.20 -15.22
C PRO A 24 -3.83 25.94 -14.44
N LEU A 25 -2.63 25.39 -14.67
CA LEU A 25 -2.05 24.35 -13.83
C LEU A 25 -1.86 24.93 -12.42
N VAL A 26 -2.92 24.93 -11.62
CA VAL A 26 -2.88 25.47 -10.28
C VAL A 26 -2.09 24.49 -9.41
N ASN A 27 -0.97 25.00 -8.90
CA ASN A 27 -0.16 24.49 -7.80
C ASN A 27 0.42 23.07 -7.94
N VAL A 28 1.14 22.81 -9.04
CA VAL A 28 1.99 21.61 -9.20
C VAL A 28 2.88 21.36 -7.97
N SER A 29 3.40 22.42 -7.33
CA SER A 29 4.20 22.32 -6.12
C SER A 29 3.43 21.68 -4.96
N GLU A 30 2.20 22.11 -4.71
CA GLU A 30 1.35 21.54 -3.65
C GLU A 30 0.99 20.08 -3.92
N THR A 31 0.62 19.73 -5.15
CA THR A 31 0.35 18.33 -5.52
C THR A 31 1.58 17.44 -5.32
N VAL A 32 2.77 17.93 -5.70
CA VAL A 32 4.03 17.20 -5.50
C VAL A 32 4.34 17.06 -4.02
N ASN A 33 4.20 18.12 -3.22
CA ASN A 33 4.46 18.07 -1.78
C ASN A 33 3.52 17.09 -1.06
N GLN A 34 2.25 17.04 -1.45
CA GLN A 34 1.29 16.07 -0.92
C GLN A 34 1.69 14.64 -1.27
N ALA A 35 2.01 14.36 -2.54
CA ALA A 35 2.42 13.03 -2.99
C ALA A 35 3.71 12.56 -2.28
N VAL A 36 4.71 13.44 -2.18
CA VAL A 36 5.95 13.16 -1.45
C VAL A 36 5.67 12.90 0.03
N GLY A 37 4.82 13.71 0.67
CA GLY A 37 4.43 13.51 2.06
C GLY A 37 3.75 12.15 2.29
N THR A 38 2.85 11.74 1.40
CA THR A 38 2.20 10.43 1.47
C THR A 38 3.18 9.28 1.29
N GLU A 39 4.10 9.37 0.32
CA GLU A 39 5.12 8.34 0.15
C GLU A 39 6.07 8.27 1.34
N GLN A 40 6.45 9.42 1.91
CA GLN A 40 7.28 9.46 3.11
C GLN A 40 6.58 8.77 4.30
N GLN A 41 5.30 9.05 4.54
CA GLN A 41 4.50 8.40 5.58
C GLN A 41 4.43 6.88 5.38
N LYS A 42 4.23 6.43 4.14
CA LYS A 42 4.22 5.00 3.79
C LYS A 42 5.57 4.34 4.05
N GLN A 43 6.67 4.99 3.69
CA GLN A 43 8.01 4.46 3.95
C GLN A 43 8.34 4.44 5.44
N GLU A 44 7.91 5.45 6.20
CA GLU A 44 8.06 5.48 7.65
C GLU A 44 7.30 4.31 8.30
N ALA A 45 6.01 4.14 7.97
CA ALA A 45 5.19 3.04 8.47
C ALA A 45 5.80 1.67 8.14
N ARG A 46 6.25 1.47 6.89
CA ARG A 46 6.93 0.24 6.47
C ARG A 46 8.21 -0.01 7.27
N THR A 47 9.03 1.02 7.47
CA THR A 47 10.28 0.91 8.22
C THR A 47 10.02 0.58 9.68
N THR A 48 9.05 1.24 10.30
CA THR A 48 8.61 0.94 11.67
C THR A 48 8.09 -0.49 11.77
N ALA A 49 7.25 -0.94 10.84
CA ALA A 49 6.74 -2.31 10.83
C ALA A 49 7.88 -3.34 10.77
N ILE A 50 8.88 -3.14 9.92
CA ILE A 50 10.04 -4.04 9.82
C ILE A 50 10.78 -4.12 11.15
N ILE A 51 11.13 -2.97 11.75
CA ILE A 51 11.83 -2.92 13.03
C ILE A 51 11.01 -3.63 14.11
N ARG A 52 9.71 -3.32 14.22
CA ARG A 52 8.83 -3.93 15.23
C ARG A 52 8.68 -5.44 15.05
N CYS A 53 8.58 -5.93 13.83
CA CYS A 53 8.47 -7.37 13.58
C CYS A 53 9.77 -8.10 13.95
N GLN A 54 10.93 -7.53 13.64
CA GLN A 54 12.22 -8.12 14.02
C GLN A 54 12.45 -8.09 15.53
N GLU A 55 12.10 -6.98 16.21
CA GLU A 55 12.12 -6.87 17.68
C GLU A 55 11.24 -7.94 18.31
N LEU A 56 9.99 -8.06 17.86
CA LEU A 56 9.03 -9.03 18.37
C LEU A 56 9.52 -10.47 18.16
N CYS A 57 10.02 -10.80 16.96
CA CYS A 57 10.57 -12.12 16.68
C CYS A 57 11.74 -12.46 17.62
N GLN A 58 12.67 -11.52 17.84
CA GLN A 58 13.81 -11.73 18.73
C GLN A 58 13.39 -11.91 20.18
N GLU A 59 12.39 -11.14 20.64
CA GLU A 59 11.80 -11.28 21.97
C GLU A 59 11.18 -12.68 22.13
N THR A 60 10.29 -13.07 21.23
CA THR A 60 9.63 -14.38 21.24
C THR A 60 10.63 -15.54 21.20
N LEU A 61 11.67 -15.44 20.37
CA LEU A 61 12.73 -16.45 20.30
C LEU A 61 13.50 -16.58 21.62
N SER A 62 13.71 -15.46 22.32
CA SER A 62 14.52 -15.40 23.53
C SER A 62 13.75 -15.81 24.79
N THR A 63 12.43 -15.61 24.85
CA THR A 63 11.63 -15.81 26.07
C THR A 63 10.84 -17.11 26.07
N ASP A 64 10.26 -17.48 24.93
CA ASP A 64 9.21 -18.50 24.88
C ASP A 64 9.74 -19.83 24.32
N GLY A 65 10.94 -19.81 23.71
CA GLY A 65 11.51 -20.97 23.00
C GLY A 65 10.59 -21.48 21.90
N GLN A 66 9.75 -20.60 21.35
CA GLN A 66 8.70 -20.96 20.41
C GLN A 66 9.29 -21.59 19.16
N ASP A 67 8.68 -22.69 18.71
CA ASP A 67 9.09 -23.35 17.49
C ASP A 67 8.58 -22.58 16.27
N PHE A 68 9.51 -21.96 15.53
CA PHE A 68 9.25 -21.25 14.28
C PHE A 68 9.19 -22.16 13.05
N ASN A 69 9.41 -23.48 13.19
CA ASN A 69 9.38 -24.44 12.08
C ASN A 69 8.02 -24.54 11.40
N LEU A 70 6.94 -24.06 12.02
CA LEU A 70 5.61 -24.02 11.40
C LEU A 70 5.26 -22.65 10.81
N GLY A 71 6.11 -21.64 10.95
CA GLY A 71 5.83 -20.29 10.48
C GLY A 71 4.63 -19.63 11.18
N PRO A 72 4.68 -19.42 12.51
CA PRO A 72 3.55 -18.82 13.22
C PRO A 72 3.38 -17.34 12.86
N CYS A 73 2.13 -16.86 12.93
CA CYS A 73 1.87 -15.44 13.05
C CYS A 73 2.32 -14.95 14.44
N LEU A 74 3.22 -13.95 14.49
CA LEU A 74 3.70 -13.38 15.75
C LEU A 74 2.77 -12.28 16.26
N SER A 75 2.19 -11.48 15.37
CA SER A 75 1.23 -10.46 15.74
C SER A 75 0.32 -10.06 14.58
N ASN A 76 -0.96 -9.88 14.89
CA ASN A 76 -1.96 -9.34 13.96
C ASN A 76 -1.92 -7.80 13.86
N ALA A 77 -1.16 -7.12 14.73
CA ALA A 77 -1.05 -5.67 14.73
C ALA A 77 0.27 -5.23 15.36
N ILE A 78 1.32 -5.07 14.55
CA ILE A 78 2.60 -4.49 14.98
C ILE A 78 2.63 -2.97 14.84
N VAL A 79 1.97 -2.47 13.79
CA VAL A 79 1.60 -1.08 13.56
C VAL A 79 0.24 -1.10 12.85
N ALA A 80 -0.45 0.05 12.76
CA ALA A 80 -1.76 0.11 12.11
C ALA A 80 -1.71 -0.49 10.70
N ASP A 81 -2.59 -1.45 10.40
CA ASP A 81 -2.69 -2.15 9.11
C ASP A 81 -1.55 -3.12 8.75
N TRP A 82 -0.63 -3.43 9.68
CA TRP A 82 0.50 -4.35 9.47
C TRP A 82 0.51 -5.53 10.45
N VAL A 83 0.72 -6.74 9.92
CA VAL A 83 0.99 -7.96 10.69
C VAL A 83 2.48 -8.35 10.67
N CYS A 84 2.88 -9.22 11.59
CA CYS A 84 4.22 -9.84 11.63
C CYS A 84 4.07 -11.37 11.55
N ASP A 85 4.68 -11.95 10.53
CA ASP A 85 4.57 -13.37 10.18
C ASP A 85 5.95 -14.01 10.10
N VAL A 86 6.08 -15.27 10.50
CA VAL A 86 7.30 -16.06 10.32
C VAL A 86 7.08 -17.03 9.17
N ALA A 87 8.03 -17.12 8.24
CA ALA A 87 7.95 -18.03 7.10
C ALA A 87 9.31 -18.60 6.73
N HIS A 88 9.34 -19.65 5.92
CA HIS A 88 10.58 -20.16 5.36
C HIS A 88 11.03 -19.36 4.13
N SER A 89 12.34 -19.34 3.92
CA SER A 89 12.97 -18.80 2.70
C SER A 89 14.02 -19.79 2.19
N PRO A 90 13.73 -20.57 1.11
CA PRO A 90 12.52 -20.56 0.29
C PRO A 90 11.25 -21.00 1.03
N ARG A 91 10.08 -20.49 0.62
CA ARG A 91 8.78 -20.89 1.21
C ARG A 91 8.53 -22.38 1.04
N LEU A 92 7.92 -22.98 2.06
CA LEU A 92 7.45 -24.36 2.10
C LEU A 92 5.92 -24.41 2.04
N ALA A 93 5.37 -25.58 1.70
CA ALA A 93 3.92 -25.78 1.67
C ALA A 93 3.24 -25.51 3.03
N ALA A 94 3.96 -25.68 4.13
CA ALA A 94 3.48 -25.37 5.47
C ALA A 94 3.20 -23.87 5.68
N ASP A 95 3.95 -22.97 5.02
CA ASP A 95 3.75 -21.51 5.13
C ASP A 95 2.45 -21.03 4.46
N ASP A 96 1.88 -21.87 3.59
CA ASP A 96 0.63 -21.59 2.89
C ASP A 96 -0.60 -22.16 3.64
N GLU A 97 -0.39 -22.91 4.72
CA GLU A 97 -1.49 -23.42 5.54
C GLU A 97 -2.21 -22.26 6.27
N PRO A 98 -3.54 -22.16 6.21
CA PRO A 98 -4.31 -21.08 6.83
C PRO A 98 -4.07 -20.84 8.32
N LYS A 99 -3.58 -21.86 9.03
CA LYS A 99 -3.28 -21.85 10.47
C LYS A 99 -1.91 -21.21 10.78
N ASN A 100 -1.04 -21.14 9.78
CA ASN A 100 0.33 -20.62 9.84
C ASN A 100 0.43 -19.25 9.15
N GLN A 101 -0.68 -18.52 9.12
CA GLN A 101 -0.76 -17.19 8.52
C GLN A 101 -1.55 -16.29 9.44
N CYS A 102 -1.18 -15.02 9.51
CA CYS A 102 -1.89 -14.05 10.33
C CYS A 102 -3.38 -13.92 9.94
N PRO A 103 -4.31 -14.18 10.90
CA PRO A 103 -5.75 -14.05 10.66
C PRO A 103 -6.19 -12.69 10.13
N ASP A 104 -5.57 -11.59 10.59
CA ASP A 104 -5.98 -10.24 10.20
C ASP A 104 -5.58 -9.93 8.76
N PHE A 105 -4.43 -10.43 8.29
CA PHE A 105 -4.07 -10.35 6.87
C PHE A 105 -4.98 -11.22 6.01
N ARG A 106 -5.29 -12.45 6.46
CA ARG A 106 -6.18 -13.36 5.74
C ARG A 106 -7.63 -12.87 5.63
N SER A 107 -8.11 -12.16 6.65
CA SER A 107 -9.47 -11.61 6.69
C SER A 107 -9.58 -10.23 6.04
N GLY A 108 -8.45 -9.59 5.70
CA GLY A 108 -8.40 -8.25 5.14
C GLY A 108 -8.56 -7.12 6.17
N GLN A 109 -8.42 -7.43 7.46
CA GLN A 109 -8.36 -6.43 8.53
C GLN A 109 -7.00 -5.70 8.55
N ALA A 110 -5.95 -6.37 8.09
CA ALA A 110 -4.65 -5.79 7.81
C ALA A 110 -4.31 -6.01 6.33
N SER A 111 -3.80 -4.98 5.67
CA SER A 111 -3.47 -4.98 4.24
C SER A 111 -1.98 -5.19 3.98
N HIS A 112 -1.16 -5.05 5.02
CA HIS A 112 0.28 -5.14 4.95
C HIS A 112 0.83 -6.19 5.91
N TYR A 113 2.05 -6.64 5.61
CA TYR A 113 2.76 -7.57 6.48
C TYR A 113 4.27 -7.42 6.37
N VAL A 114 4.94 -7.86 7.42
CA VAL A 114 6.37 -8.19 7.41
C VAL A 114 6.50 -9.70 7.62
N GLU A 115 7.25 -10.36 6.75
CA GLU A 115 7.67 -11.75 6.90
C GLU A 115 9.15 -11.80 7.29
N VAL A 116 9.45 -12.53 8.36
CA VAL A 116 10.81 -12.84 8.82
C VAL A 116 11.06 -14.35 8.78
N ASP A 117 12.32 -14.76 8.73
CA ASP A 117 12.70 -16.16 8.89
C ASP A 117 12.78 -16.58 10.36
N GLY A 118 13.04 -17.87 10.62
CA GLY A 118 13.20 -18.40 11.98
C GLY A 118 14.40 -17.84 12.77
N ASN A 119 15.27 -17.06 12.13
CA ASN A 119 16.36 -16.32 12.78
C ASN A 119 16.06 -14.81 12.87
N CYS A 120 14.80 -14.41 12.62
CA CYS A 120 14.35 -13.03 12.63
C CYS A 120 14.99 -12.12 11.56
N ASN A 121 15.53 -12.71 10.49
CA ASN A 121 15.96 -11.95 9.32
C ASN A 121 14.74 -11.61 8.45
N MET A 122 14.67 -10.38 7.97
CA MET A 122 13.59 -9.95 7.08
C MET A 122 13.66 -10.68 5.74
N ILE A 123 12.55 -11.31 5.34
CA ILE A 123 12.36 -11.93 4.03
C ILE A 123 11.70 -10.92 3.08
N LYS A 124 10.57 -10.34 3.50
CA LYS A 124 9.79 -9.36 2.70
C LYS A 124 8.89 -8.50 3.58
N ALA A 125 8.54 -7.33 3.06
CA ALA A 125 7.59 -6.41 3.69
C ALA A 125 6.81 -5.68 2.58
N ARG A 126 5.50 -5.86 2.55
CA ARG A 126 4.60 -5.32 1.51
C ARG A 126 3.24 -4.95 2.07
#